data_AF-A0A537SME0-F1
#
_entry.id   AF-A0A537SME0-F1
#
_cell.length_a   1.000
_cell.length_b   1.000
_cell.length_c   1.000
_cell.angle_alpha   90.00
_cell.angle_beta   90.00
_cell.angle_gamma   90.00
#
_symmetry.space_group_name_H-M   'P 1'
#
loop_
_entity.id
_entity.type
_entity.pdbx_description
1 polymer ?
#
loop_
_entity_poly.entity_id
_entity_poly.type
_entity_poly.pdbx_seq_one_letter_code
_entity_poly.pdbx_strand_id
1 'polypeptide(L)' 'MNTIDRSAMGLARNVRRLGHLDLAGGGQVTVCGSHAFVGHIPNPEHLGTSIIDIADPRQPRVVGTITLEDDESHSHK' A
#
# COMPACT_ATOMS: atom_id res chain seq x y z
N MET A 1 16.74 35.21 -12.39
CA MET A 1 15.99 33.93 -12.47
C MET A 1 16.03 33.31 -11.09
N ASN A 2 14.95 33.37 -10.31
CA ASN A 2 14.95 32.82 -8.95
C ASN A 2 14.32 31.42 -9.00
N THR A 3 15.15 30.38 -8.99
CA THR A 3 14.71 28.98 -9.03
C THR A 3 14.18 28.63 -7.64
N ILE A 4 12.86 28.61 -7.47
CA ILE A 4 12.27 28.05 -6.26
C ILE A 4 12.42 26.53 -6.35
N ASP A 5 13.34 26.00 -5.55
CA ASP A 5 13.47 24.56 -5.32
C ASP A 5 12.22 24.06 -4.58
N ARG A 6 11.30 23.45 -5.33
CA ARG A 6 10.06 22.85 -4.79
C ARG A 6 10.29 21.46 -4.19
N SER A 7 11.52 20.93 -4.18
CA SER A 7 11.80 19.57 -3.73
C SER A 7 11.80 19.40 -2.21
N ALA A 8 12.00 20.48 -1.44
CA ALA A 8 12.13 20.42 0.02
C ALA A 8 10.81 20.52 0.80
N MET A 9 9.69 20.91 0.17
CA MET A 9 8.38 20.89 0.82
C MET A 9 7.62 19.64 0.39
N GLY A 10 7.50 18.67 1.31
CA GLY A 10 6.65 17.50 1.11
C GLY A 10 5.25 17.91 0.68
N LEU A 11 4.68 17.18 -0.29
CA LEU A 11 3.33 17.40 -0.82
C LEU A 11 2.28 17.09 0.28
N ALA A 12 2.11 17.99 1.24
CA ALA A 12 1.15 17.88 2.32
C ALA A 12 0.66 19.28 2.71
N ARG A 13 -0.66 19.49 2.64
CA ARG A 13 -1.34 20.70 3.14
C ARG A 13 -2.48 20.26 4.04
N ASN A 14 -2.49 20.71 5.29
CA ASN A 14 -3.50 20.35 6.29
C ASN A 14 -3.67 18.84 6.56
N VAL A 15 -2.64 18.04 6.22
CA VAL A 15 -2.58 16.61 6.50
C VAL A 15 -1.20 16.26 7.06
N ARG A 16 -1.14 15.23 7.91
CA ARG A 16 0.11 14.72 8.48
C ARG A 16 0.16 13.21 8.31
N ARG A 17 1.24 12.70 7.73
CA ARG A 17 1.51 11.26 7.66
C ARG A 17 1.67 10.71 9.08
N LEU A 18 0.92 9.65 9.42
CA LEU A 18 1.02 8.98 10.71
C LEU A 18 1.97 7.78 10.65
N GLY A 19 1.90 7.01 9.57
CA GLY A 19 2.74 5.86 9.29
C GLY A 19 2.90 5.66 7.79
N HIS A 20 3.77 4.73 7.41
CA HIS A 20 3.88 4.22 6.05
C HIS A 20 4.31 2.76 6.10
N LEU A 21 3.95 2.01 5.07
CA LEU A 21 4.39 0.65 4.85
C LEU A 21 4.61 0.52 3.35
N ASP A 22 5.82 0.14 2.96
CA ASP A 22 6.15 -0.08 1.56
C ASP A 22 5.72 -1.50 1.18
N LEU A 23 4.98 -1.62 0.08
CA LEU A 23 4.44 -2.87 -0.44
C LEU A 23 4.68 -2.94 -1.94
N ALA A 24 4.78 -4.16 -2.47
CA ALA A 24 4.69 -4.40 -3.90
C ALA A 24 3.38 -3.78 -4.43
N GLY A 25 3.40 -3.26 -5.66
CA GLY A 25 2.33 -2.43 -6.24
C GLY A 25 0.91 -2.95 -5.94
N GLY A 26 0.00 -2.02 -5.63
CA GLY A 26 -1.38 -2.33 -5.27
C GLY A 26 -2.38 -1.88 -6.34
N GLY A 27 -3.36 -2.73 -6.64
CA GLY A 27 -4.51 -2.40 -7.47
C GLY A 27 -5.67 -1.82 -6.66
N GLN A 28 -5.97 -2.42 -5.51
CA GLN A 28 -7.13 -2.08 -4.68
C GLN A 28 -6.78 -2.10 -3.19
N VAL A 29 -7.43 -1.23 -2.41
CA VAL A 29 -7.35 -1.20 -0.94
C VAL A 29 -8.75 -1.29 -0.36
N THR A 30 -8.96 -2.13 0.65
CA THR A 30 -10.22 -2.24 1.41
C THR A 30 -9.92 -2.40 2.89
N VAL A 31 -10.77 -1.88 3.77
CA VAL A 31 -10.58 -1.92 5.23
C VAL A 31 -11.75 -2.63 5.89
N CYS A 32 -11.46 -3.51 6.85
CA CYS A 32 -12.45 -4.14 7.72
C CYS A 32 -11.92 -4.20 9.15
N GLY A 33 -12.60 -3.53 10.08
CA GLY A 33 -12.16 -3.43 11.48
C GLY A 33 -10.77 -2.80 11.59
N SER A 34 -9.85 -3.49 12.26
CA SER A 34 -8.45 -3.08 12.44
C SER A 34 -7.51 -3.61 11.36
N HIS A 35 -8.03 -4.07 10.22
CA HIS A 35 -7.22 -4.62 9.14
C HIS A 35 -7.47 -3.90 7.81
N ALA A 36 -6.39 -3.69 7.06
CA ALA A 36 -6.43 -3.30 5.65
C ALA A 36 -6.02 -4.49 4.77
N PHE A 37 -6.66 -4.59 3.61
CA PHE A 37 -6.43 -5.61 2.60
C PHE A 37 -6.00 -4.88 1.32
N VAL A 38 -4.79 -5.19 0.86
CA VAL A 38 -4.23 -4.61 -0.36
C VAL A 38 -4.13 -5.72 -1.40
N GLY A 39 -4.94 -5.61 -2.45
CA GLY A 39 -4.86 -6.50 -3.60
C GLY A 39 -3.73 -6.03 -4.52
N HIS A 40 -2.86 -6.94 -4.91
CA HIS A 40 -1.72 -6.68 -5.78
C HIS A 40 -2.07 -6.95 -7.25
N ILE A 41 -1.43 -6.20 -8.14
CA ILE A 41 -1.42 -6.49 -9.58
C ILE A 41 -0.46 -7.68 -9.79
N PRO A 42 -0.65 -8.57 -10.79
CA PRO A 42 0.19 -9.73 -10.97
C PRO A 42 1.65 -9.29 -11.10
N ASN A 43 2.50 -9.99 -10.36
CA ASN A 43 3.90 -9.68 -10.20
C ASN A 43 4.69 -10.99 -10.11
N PRO A 44 6.01 -10.96 -10.33
CA PRO A 44 6.85 -12.17 -10.31
C PRO A 44 6.85 -12.93 -8.97
N GLU A 45 6.36 -12.32 -7.90
CA GLU A 45 6.28 -12.92 -6.57
C GLU A 45 4.91 -13.58 -6.32
N HIS A 46 4.04 -13.62 -7.33
CA HIS A 46 2.67 -14.15 -7.27
C HIS A 46 1.87 -13.60 -6.09
N LEU A 47 2.09 -12.34 -5.70
CA LEU A 47 1.35 -11.74 -4.60
C LEU A 47 -0.11 -11.53 -5.03
N GLY A 48 -1.03 -12.05 -4.23
CA GLY A 48 -2.47 -11.82 -4.39
C GLY A 48 -2.95 -10.70 -3.47
N THR A 49 -3.00 -10.94 -2.16
CA THR A 49 -3.47 -9.96 -1.17
C THR A 49 -2.55 -9.88 0.05
N SER A 50 -2.10 -8.68 0.39
CA SER A 50 -1.48 -8.42 1.70
C SER A 50 -2.54 -8.04 2.72
N ILE A 51 -2.50 -8.69 3.89
CA ILE A 51 -3.34 -8.42 5.05
C ILE A 51 -2.51 -7.65 6.06
N ILE A 52 -2.96 -6.46 6.43
CA ILE A 52 -2.20 -5.50 7.21
C ILE A 52 -2.96 -5.19 8.49
N ASP A 53 -2.35 -5.40 9.65
CA ASP A 53 -2.83 -4.87 10.92
C ASP A 53 -2.57 -3.35 10.94
N ILE A 54 -3.64 -2.59 11.14
CA ILE A 54 -3.66 -1.12 11.20
C ILE A 54 -4.19 -0.61 12.54
N ALA A 55 -4.21 -1.44 13.59
CA ALA A 55 -4.66 -1.05 14.92
C ALA A 55 -3.86 0.13 15.50
N ASP A 56 -2.53 0.13 15.32
CA ASP A 56 -1.71 1.34 15.50
C ASP A 56 -1.41 1.98 14.14
N PRO A 57 -2.03 3.13 13.79
CA PRO A 57 -1.79 3.80 12.52
C PRO A 57 -0.36 4.36 12.36
N ARG A 58 0.44 4.38 13.44
CA ARG A 58 1.86 4.75 13.38
C ARG A 58 2.77 3.56 13.04
N GLN A 59 2.28 2.34 13.22
CA GLN A 59 3.03 1.10 13.00
C GLN A 59 2.19 0.05 12.26
N PRO A 60 1.75 0.33 11.01
CA PRO A 60 1.07 -0.68 10.20
C PRO A 60 2.01 -1.86 9.91
N ARG A 61 1.49 -3.09 9.99
CA ARG A 61 2.29 -4.33 9.83
C ARG A 61 1.58 -5.35 8.96
N VAL A 62 2.30 -5.94 8.01
CA VAL A 62 1.80 -7.13 7.31
C VAL A 62 1.70 -8.28 8.32
N VAL A 63 0.50 -8.84 8.46
CA VAL A 63 0.22 -9.99 9.34
C VAL A 63 -0.09 -11.26 8.56
N GLY A 64 -0.29 -11.15 7.25
CA GLY A 64 -0.43 -12.30 6.35
C GLY A 64 -0.42 -11.89 4.89
N THR A 65 -0.16 -12.86 4.02
CA THR A 65 -0.18 -12.70 2.56
C THR A 65 -0.85 -13.91 1.94
N ILE A 66 -1.80 -13.65 1.03
CA ILE A 66 -2.40 -14.66 0.17
C ILE A 66 -1.68 -14.56 -1.18
N THR A 67 -1.09 -15.66 -1.61
CA THR A 67 -0.44 -15.77 -2.93
C THR A 67 -1.41 -16.33 -3.95
N LEU A 68 -1.15 -16.04 -5.22
CA LEU A 68 -1.81 -16.66 -6.35
C LEU A 68 -1.18 -18.05 -6.58
N GLU A 69 -2.00 -19.03 -6.94
CA GLU A 69 -1.53 -20.39 -7.23
C GLU A 69 -0.94 -20.51 -8.65
N ASP A 70 -1.36 -19.63 -9.55
CA ASP A 70 -0.95 -19.58 -10.96
C ASP A 70 -0.83 -18.13 -11.49
N ASP A 71 -0.40 -18.01 -12.74
CA ASP A 71 -0.23 -16.74 -13.47
C ASP A 71 -1.49 -16.27 -14.20
N GLU A 72 -2.59 -17.02 -14.13
CA GLU A 72 -3.82 -16.74 -14.88
C GLU A 72 -4.69 -15.70 -14.17
N SER A 73 -4.30 -15.28 -12.97
CA SER A 73 -4.98 -14.19 -12.26
C SER A 73 -4.83 -12.88 -13.03
N HIS A 74 -5.97 -12.33 -13.47
CA HIS A 74 -6.02 -11.04 -14.12
C HIS A 74 -6.56 -9.98 -13.19
N SER A 75 -5.80 -8.92 -12.97
CA SER A 75 -6.26 -7.73 -12.26
C SER A 75 -6.77 -6.70 -13.26
N HIS A 76 -8.04 -6.29 -13.12
CA HIS A 76 -8.57 -5.09 -13.73
C HIS A 76 -8.63 -3.96 -12.70
N LYS A 77 -8.41 -2.72 -13.15
CA LYS A 77 -8.46 -1.52 -12.33
C LYS A 77 -9.68 -0.69 -12.68
#